data_AF-A0A151EZ31-F1
#
_entry.id   AF-A0A151EZ31-F1
#
_cell.length_a   1.000
_cell.length_b   1.000
_cell.length_c   1.000
_cell.angle_alpha   90.00
_cell.angle_beta   90.00
_cell.angle_gamma   90.00
#
_symmetry.space_group_name_H-M   'P 1'
#
loop_
_entity.id
_entity.type
_entity.pdbx_description
1 polymer ?
#
loop_
_entity_poly.entity_id
_entity_poly.type
_entity_poly.pdbx_seq_one_letter_code
_entity_poly.pdbx_strand_id
1 'polypeptide(L)'
;MQEEAKTDNLIMRVFLETIESIIGSNGLKSVLNYAHLEKYIGCLPPDNDEKEIPSEDLRSLYLTLHQMFGEKGAHGLQLRVGRENVHRGLKKRPGIARAMKVASRLVPETMKMRLGLERLAEYMKDASSVRVDPSFVGIEEQEDCFLFTQRDSLESDGITSEIPVCGVSQGIIEALIEWITGHPHSVEEIECKATGYSADVFRISKARKEA
;
A
#
# COMPACT_ATOMS: atom_id res chain seq x y z
N MET A 1 -23.79 3.36 -17.62
CA MET A 1 -22.71 4.08 -16.90
C MET A 1 -22.08 3.09 -15.97
N GLN A 2 -20.85 2.64 -16.25
CA GLN A 2 -20.06 1.97 -15.20
C GLN A 2 -19.75 3.03 -14.15
N GLU A 3 -20.00 2.70 -12.89
CA GLU A 3 -19.68 3.58 -11.77
C GLU A 3 -18.16 3.76 -11.73
N GLU A 4 -17.71 5.01 -11.63
CA GLU A 4 -16.28 5.32 -11.60
C GLU A 4 -15.70 4.79 -10.28
N ALA A 5 -14.67 3.97 -10.44
CA ALA A 5 -13.81 3.47 -9.38
C ALA A 5 -13.37 4.55 -8.39
N LYS A 6 -13.64 4.37 -7.10
CA LYS A 6 -13.20 5.28 -6.02
C LYS A 6 -12.48 4.59 -4.86
N THR A 7 -11.62 5.35 -4.19
CA THR A 7 -10.86 4.97 -2.99
C THR A 7 -11.03 6.00 -1.87
N ASP A 8 -10.56 5.65 -0.66
CA ASP A 8 -10.74 6.43 0.56
C ASP A 8 -9.93 7.74 0.52
N ASN A 9 -10.53 8.84 0.98
CA ASN A 9 -9.87 10.16 1.12
C ASN A 9 -8.56 10.10 1.90
N LEU A 10 -8.51 9.28 2.96
CA LEU A 10 -7.32 9.09 3.77
C LEU A 10 -6.12 8.61 2.95
N ILE A 11 -6.30 7.67 2.03
CA ILE A 11 -5.20 7.11 1.23
C ILE A 11 -4.53 8.22 0.42
N MET A 12 -5.33 8.98 -0.35
CA MET A 12 -4.81 10.09 -1.15
C MET A 12 -4.20 11.18 -0.27
N ARG A 13 -4.86 11.59 0.83
CA ARG A 13 -4.30 12.58 1.77
C ARG A 13 -2.92 12.16 2.28
N VAL A 14 -2.79 10.93 2.77
CA VAL A 14 -1.52 10.43 3.32
C VAL A 14 -0.46 10.36 2.24
N PHE A 15 -0.83 9.96 1.03
CA PHE A 15 0.09 9.95 -0.10
C PHE A 15 0.68 11.35 -0.34
N LEU A 16 -0.18 12.34 -0.53
CA LEU A 16 0.22 13.71 -0.84
C LEU A 16 1.04 14.34 0.30
N GLU A 17 0.59 14.19 1.55
CA GLU A 17 1.33 14.70 2.71
C GLU A 17 2.70 14.02 2.88
N THR A 18 2.78 12.72 2.60
CA THR A 18 4.05 12.00 2.69
C THR A 18 5.02 12.45 1.61
N ILE A 19 4.56 12.60 0.36
CA ILE A 19 5.37 13.18 -0.73
C ILE A 19 5.84 14.57 -0.32
N GLU A 20 4.94 15.46 0.11
CA GLU A 20 5.27 16.82 0.53
C GLU A 20 6.32 16.84 1.64
N SER A 21 6.24 15.95 2.62
CA SER A 21 7.21 15.86 3.70
C SER A 21 8.64 15.50 3.24
N ILE A 22 8.78 14.89 2.06
CA ILE A 22 10.06 14.41 1.52
C ILE A 22 10.63 15.40 0.51
N ILE A 23 9.82 15.87 -0.44
CA ILE A 23 10.26 16.73 -1.56
C ILE A 23 9.86 18.20 -1.40
N GLY A 24 9.17 18.55 -0.31
CA GLY A 24 8.67 19.90 -0.02
C GLY A 24 7.44 20.30 -0.84
N SER A 25 6.79 21.39 -0.44
CA SER A 25 5.55 21.87 -1.07
C SER A 25 5.71 22.23 -2.56
N ASN A 26 6.86 22.79 -2.95
CA ASN A 26 7.13 23.06 -4.36
C ASN A 26 7.30 21.77 -5.17
N GLY A 27 7.94 20.75 -4.59
CA GLY A 27 8.08 19.44 -5.21
C GLY A 27 6.72 18.75 -5.38
N LEU A 28 5.88 18.75 -4.33
CA LEU A 28 4.52 18.21 -4.43
C LEU A 28 3.72 18.95 -5.50
N LYS A 29 3.82 20.28 -5.56
CA LYS A 29 3.15 21.08 -6.59
C LYS A 29 3.61 20.65 -7.99
N SER A 30 4.91 20.45 -8.22
CA SER A 30 5.42 19.96 -9.51
C SER A 30 4.87 18.59 -9.88
N VAL A 31 4.82 17.65 -8.93
CA VAL A 31 4.20 16.32 -9.12
C VAL A 31 2.73 16.44 -9.52
N LEU A 32 1.95 17.24 -8.78
CA LEU A 32 0.52 17.40 -9.06
C LEU A 32 0.24 18.08 -10.41
N ASN A 33 1.06 19.05 -10.83
CA ASN A 33 0.92 19.65 -12.16
C ASN A 33 1.25 18.64 -13.27
N TYR A 34 2.32 17.86 -13.10
CA TYR A 34 2.70 16.84 -14.08
C TYR A 34 1.62 15.75 -14.20
N ALA A 35 1.00 15.37 -13.08
CA ALA A 35 -0.06 14.37 -13.03
C ALA A 35 -1.45 14.88 -13.51
N HIS A 36 -1.60 16.16 -13.86
CA HIS A 36 -2.90 16.80 -14.11
C HIS A 36 -3.88 16.70 -12.93
N LEU A 37 -3.35 16.84 -11.71
CA LEU A 37 -4.05 16.75 -10.44
C LEU A 37 -4.01 18.08 -9.67
N GLU A 38 -4.09 19.21 -10.36
CA GLU A 38 -3.99 20.55 -9.78
C GLU A 38 -5.06 20.83 -8.72
N LYS A 39 -6.19 20.10 -8.79
CA LYS A 39 -7.27 20.13 -7.79
C LYS A 39 -6.80 19.85 -6.36
N TYR A 40 -5.68 19.13 -6.17
CA TYR A 40 -5.13 18.84 -4.84
C TYR A 40 -4.10 19.89 -4.35
N ILE A 41 -3.75 20.89 -5.17
CA ILE A 41 -2.80 21.94 -4.78
C ILE A 41 -3.46 22.86 -3.75
N GLY A 42 -2.98 22.81 -2.51
CA GLY A 42 -3.54 23.60 -1.39
C GLY A 42 -4.92 23.15 -0.93
N CYS A 43 -5.45 22.05 -1.49
CA CYS A 43 -6.77 21.50 -1.19
C CYS A 43 -6.67 19.98 -1.05
N LEU A 44 -6.05 19.51 0.03
CA LEU A 44 -5.93 18.08 0.31
C LEU A 44 -7.31 17.46 0.60
N PRO A 45 -7.55 16.18 0.20
CA PRO A 45 -8.79 15.46 0.54
C PRO A 45 -9.13 15.52 2.03
N PRO A 46 -10.39 15.49 2.46
CA PRO A 46 -10.76 15.46 3.89
C PRO A 46 -10.06 14.34 4.67
N ASP A 47 -9.85 14.53 5.98
CA ASP A 47 -9.23 13.51 6.83
C ASP A 47 -10.24 12.46 7.32
N ASN A 48 -10.87 11.72 6.40
CA ASN A 48 -11.87 10.68 6.68
C ASN A 48 -11.70 9.44 5.76
N ASP A 49 -12.52 8.41 5.97
CA ASP A 49 -12.48 7.15 5.21
C ASP A 49 -13.55 7.10 4.11
N GLU A 50 -14.08 8.26 3.69
CA GLU A 50 -15.11 8.33 2.64
C GLU A 50 -14.49 8.04 1.27
N LYS A 51 -15.17 7.23 0.45
CA LYS A 51 -14.70 6.80 -0.88
C LYS A 51 -15.03 7.83 -1.95
N GLU A 52 -14.31 8.94 -1.95
CA GLU A 52 -14.58 10.07 -2.86
C GLU A 52 -13.51 10.24 -3.94
N ILE A 53 -12.33 9.64 -3.77
CA ILE A 53 -11.18 9.84 -4.66
C ILE A 53 -11.29 8.92 -5.88
N PRO A 54 -11.32 9.44 -7.11
CA PRO A 54 -11.25 8.60 -8.32
C PRO A 54 -9.97 7.76 -8.33
N SER A 55 -10.07 6.46 -8.59
CA SER A 55 -8.90 5.58 -8.67
C SER A 55 -7.93 5.99 -9.77
N GLU A 56 -8.41 6.66 -10.83
CA GLU A 56 -7.54 7.20 -11.89
C GLU A 56 -6.61 8.31 -11.37
N ASP A 57 -7.00 9.04 -10.33
CA ASP A 57 -6.11 10.02 -9.71
C ASP A 57 -4.92 9.33 -9.02
N LEU A 58 -5.17 8.23 -8.31
CA LEU A 58 -4.09 7.44 -7.71
C LEU A 58 -3.20 6.82 -8.79
N ARG A 59 -3.81 6.26 -9.84
CA ARG A 59 -3.08 5.68 -10.98
C ARG A 59 -2.17 6.73 -11.64
N SER A 60 -2.69 7.92 -11.89
CA SER A 60 -1.94 9.06 -12.44
C SER A 60 -0.77 9.46 -11.53
N LEU A 61 -0.98 9.42 -10.21
CA LEU A 61 0.07 9.71 -9.23
C LEU A 61 1.18 8.65 -9.25
N TYR A 62 0.85 7.36 -9.26
CA TYR A 62 1.84 6.27 -9.37
C TYR A 62 2.69 6.43 -10.63
N LEU A 63 2.05 6.55 -11.80
CA LEU A 63 2.72 6.74 -13.08
C LEU A 63 3.63 7.97 -13.07
N THR A 64 3.14 9.09 -12.54
CA THR A 64 3.90 10.34 -12.46
C THR A 64 5.15 10.19 -11.59
N LEU A 65 5.06 9.52 -10.45
CA LEU A 65 6.22 9.31 -9.59
C LEU A 65 7.30 8.50 -10.32
N HIS A 66 6.91 7.44 -11.04
CA HIS A 66 7.85 6.67 -11.85
C HIS A 66 8.51 7.51 -12.95
N GLN A 67 7.73 8.33 -13.65
CA GLN A 67 8.25 9.18 -14.73
C GLN A 67 9.18 10.30 -14.21
N MET A 68 8.89 10.87 -13.05
CA MET A 68 9.67 11.99 -12.50
C MET A 68 10.91 11.56 -11.71
N PHE A 69 10.83 10.46 -10.95
CA PHE A 69 11.89 10.06 -10.01
C PHE A 69 12.62 8.79 -10.44
N GLY A 70 12.20 8.15 -11.53
CA GLY A 70 12.69 6.84 -11.96
C GLY A 70 12.28 5.72 -10.99
N GLU A 71 12.60 4.48 -11.35
CA GLU A 71 12.13 3.28 -10.67
C GLU A 71 12.50 3.26 -9.18
N LYS A 72 13.79 3.45 -8.85
CA LYS A 72 14.28 3.42 -7.47
C LYS A 72 13.79 4.59 -6.62
N GLY A 73 13.72 5.79 -7.21
CA GLY A 73 13.26 6.99 -6.51
C GLY A 73 11.78 6.91 -6.18
N ALA A 74 10.97 6.51 -7.15
CA ALA A 74 9.54 6.29 -6.96
C ALA A 74 9.27 5.20 -5.92
N HIS A 75 9.95 4.05 -6.03
CA HIS A 75 9.79 2.93 -5.09
C HIS A 75 10.08 3.35 -3.64
N GLY A 76 11.17 4.10 -3.41
CA GLY A 76 11.50 4.61 -2.07
C GLY A 76 10.45 5.56 -1.48
N LEU A 77 9.86 6.44 -2.32
CA LEU A 77 8.77 7.32 -1.89
C LEU A 77 7.51 6.51 -1.55
N GLN A 78 7.16 5.57 -2.42
CA GLN A 78 6.00 4.70 -2.28
C GLN A 78 6.09 3.80 -1.03
N LEU A 79 7.25 3.22 -0.73
CA LEU A 79 7.51 2.49 0.53
C LEU A 79 7.13 3.31 1.76
N ARG A 80 7.54 4.59 1.78
CA ARG A 80 7.26 5.47 2.92
C ARG A 80 5.77 5.81 3.00
N VAL A 81 5.12 6.05 1.88
CA VAL A 81 3.67 6.26 1.80
C VAL A 81 2.92 5.05 2.36
N GLY A 82 3.31 3.83 1.97
CA GLY A 82 2.68 2.60 2.46
C GLY A 82 2.76 2.45 3.98
N ARG A 83 3.95 2.69 4.55
CA ARG A 83 4.16 2.63 6.01
C ARG A 83 3.32 3.69 6.75
N GLU A 84 3.28 4.92 6.23
CA GLU A 84 2.50 6.00 6.83
C GLU A 84 0.98 5.76 6.77
N ASN A 85 0.48 5.11 5.73
CA ASN A 85 -0.93 4.70 5.63
C ASN A 85 -1.32 3.77 6.79
N VAL A 86 -0.47 2.79 7.11
CA VAL A 86 -0.70 1.88 8.25
C VAL A 86 -0.65 2.63 9.57
N HIS A 87 0.38 3.45 9.81
CA HIS A 87 0.51 4.21 11.05
C HIS A 87 -0.68 5.13 11.31
N ARG A 88 -1.12 5.87 10.29
CA ARG A 88 -2.26 6.80 10.40
C ARG A 88 -3.59 6.06 10.52
N GLY A 89 -3.80 5.00 9.74
CA GLY A 89 -5.00 4.16 9.82
C GLY A 89 -5.18 3.54 11.20
N LEU A 90 -4.10 3.05 11.81
CA LEU A 90 -4.12 2.49 13.17
C LEU A 90 -4.37 3.56 14.24
N LYS A 91 -3.77 4.74 14.10
CA LYS A 91 -3.96 5.87 15.02
C LYS A 91 -5.42 6.34 15.07
N LYS A 92 -6.13 6.29 13.93
CA LYS A 92 -7.55 6.61 13.85
C LYS A 92 -8.48 5.55 14.44
N ARG A 93 -7.99 4.33 14.64
CA ARG A 93 -8.80 3.17 15.10
C ARG A 93 -8.26 2.57 16.40
N PRO A 94 -8.15 3.37 17.50
CA PRO A 94 -7.47 2.94 18.73
C PRO A 94 -8.14 1.75 19.41
N GLY A 95 -9.46 1.60 19.29
CA GLY A 95 -10.20 0.43 19.82
C GLY A 95 -9.80 -0.88 19.14
N ILE A 96 -9.73 -0.89 17.81
CA ILE A 96 -9.30 -2.05 17.00
C ILE A 96 -7.83 -2.37 17.29
N ALA A 97 -6.97 -1.35 17.30
CA ALA A 97 -5.56 -1.50 17.61
C ALA A 97 -5.34 -2.15 19.00
N ARG A 98 -6.10 -1.71 20.01
CA ARG A 98 -6.03 -2.28 21.37
C ARG A 98 -6.51 -3.72 21.43
N ALA A 99 -7.65 -4.03 20.80
CA ALA A 99 -8.20 -5.38 20.77
C ALA A 99 -7.24 -6.36 20.09
N MET A 100 -6.71 -5.99 18.92
CA MET A 100 -5.72 -6.80 18.20
C MET A 100 -4.45 -7.02 19.02
N LYS A 101 -3.95 -6.00 19.73
CA LYS A 101 -2.77 -6.14 20.60
C LYS A 101 -2.99 -7.06 21.80
N VAL A 102 -4.21 -7.15 22.32
CA VAL A 102 -4.55 -8.11 23.40
C VAL A 102 -4.67 -9.52 22.83
N ALA A 103 -5.42 -9.69 21.74
CA ALA A 103 -5.59 -10.98 21.07
C ALA A 103 -4.26 -11.56 20.60
N SER A 104 -3.35 -10.72 20.10
CA SER A 104 -2.04 -11.13 19.62
C SER A 104 -1.15 -11.70 20.73
N ARG A 105 -1.40 -11.42 22.03
CA ARG A 105 -0.64 -12.05 23.12
C ARG A 105 -1.00 -13.52 23.32
N LEU A 106 -2.12 -13.96 22.79
CA LEU A 106 -2.69 -15.29 23.04
C LEU A 106 -2.41 -16.28 21.90
N VAL A 107 -1.77 -15.84 20.82
CA VAL A 107 -1.52 -16.67 19.63
C VAL A 107 -0.03 -16.67 19.22
N PRO A 108 0.47 -17.75 18.60
CA PRO A 108 1.82 -17.80 18.04
C PRO A 108 2.09 -16.69 17.01
N GLU A 109 3.34 -16.27 16.86
CA GLU A 109 3.75 -15.18 15.96
C GLU A 109 3.29 -15.39 14.51
N THR A 110 3.52 -16.58 13.95
CA THR A 110 3.05 -16.96 12.61
C THR A 110 1.54 -16.78 12.45
N MET A 111 0.75 -17.09 13.48
CA MET A 111 -0.70 -16.90 13.46
C MET A 111 -1.08 -15.41 13.48
N LYS A 112 -0.31 -14.56 14.19
CA LYS A 112 -0.50 -13.09 14.14
C LYS A 112 -0.28 -12.57 12.72
N MET A 113 0.81 -12.99 12.09
CA MET A 113 1.15 -12.59 10.72
C MET A 113 0.02 -12.98 9.76
N ARG A 114 -0.43 -14.25 9.79
CA ARG A 114 -1.56 -14.72 8.97
C ARG A 114 -2.81 -13.87 9.16
N LEU A 115 -3.23 -13.63 10.41
CA LEU A 115 -4.41 -12.82 10.71
C LEU A 115 -4.26 -11.36 10.21
N GLY A 116 -3.06 -10.79 10.34
CA GLY A 116 -2.76 -9.46 9.81
C GLY A 116 -2.89 -9.40 8.28
N LEU A 117 -2.29 -10.36 7.57
CA LEU A 117 -2.37 -10.47 6.13
C LEU A 117 -3.81 -10.71 5.65
N GLU A 118 -4.57 -11.58 6.32
CA GLU A 118 -5.99 -11.83 6.01
C GLU A 118 -6.81 -10.55 6.15
N ARG A 119 -6.60 -9.80 7.24
CA ARG A 119 -7.29 -8.52 7.45
C ARG A 119 -6.90 -7.47 6.40
N LEU A 120 -5.64 -7.47 5.97
CA LEU A 120 -5.19 -6.60 4.88
C LEU A 120 -5.87 -6.97 3.56
N ALA A 121 -5.94 -8.26 3.25
CA ALA A 121 -6.61 -8.74 2.04
C ALA A 121 -8.10 -8.37 2.03
N GLU A 122 -8.80 -8.49 3.16
CA GLU A 122 -10.17 -8.00 3.32
C GLU A 122 -10.27 -6.49 3.11
N TYR A 123 -9.39 -5.70 3.72
CA TYR A 123 -9.39 -4.25 3.55
C TYR A 123 -9.18 -3.85 2.09
N MET A 124 -8.23 -4.49 1.38
CA MET A 124 -8.01 -4.24 -0.04
C MET A 124 -9.23 -4.60 -0.88
N LYS A 125 -9.93 -5.71 -0.55
CA LYS A 125 -11.20 -6.11 -1.17
C LYS A 125 -12.28 -5.07 -0.97
N ASP A 126 -12.42 -4.53 0.24
CA ASP A 126 -13.43 -3.51 0.55
C ASP A 126 -13.10 -2.16 -0.09
N ALA A 127 -11.84 -1.72 -0.04
CA ALA A 127 -11.41 -0.41 -0.54
C ALA A 127 -11.52 -0.29 -2.08
N SER A 128 -11.45 -1.42 -2.79
CA SER A 128 -11.55 -1.47 -4.24
C SER A 128 -13.00 -1.56 -4.71
N SER A 129 -13.64 -0.40 -4.91
CA SER A 129 -15.01 -0.31 -5.48
C SER A 129 -15.13 -0.77 -6.95
N VAL A 130 -14.02 -1.12 -7.60
CA VAL A 130 -13.92 -1.36 -9.06
C VAL A 130 -14.03 -2.83 -9.45
N ARG A 131 -13.80 -3.76 -8.52
CA ARG A 131 -13.31 -5.09 -8.90
C ARG A 131 -14.34 -6.18 -8.72
N VAL A 132 -14.52 -6.95 -9.79
CA VAL A 132 -15.54 -8.00 -9.94
C VAL A 132 -15.00 -9.38 -9.49
N ASP A 133 -13.68 -9.57 -9.45
CA ASP A 133 -13.06 -10.85 -9.11
C ASP A 133 -12.58 -10.88 -7.65
N PRO A 134 -13.22 -11.66 -6.75
CA PRO A 134 -12.82 -11.78 -5.35
C PRO A 134 -11.45 -12.46 -5.13
N SER A 135 -10.87 -13.07 -6.18
CA SER A 135 -9.56 -13.73 -6.15
C SER A 135 -8.38 -12.79 -6.38
N PHE A 136 -8.60 -11.48 -6.54
CA PHE A 136 -7.52 -10.54 -6.84
C PHE A 136 -6.46 -10.39 -5.73
N VAL A 137 -6.78 -10.81 -4.50
CA VAL A 137 -5.81 -10.95 -3.40
C VAL A 137 -5.79 -12.39 -2.89
N GLY A 138 -4.60 -12.97 -2.79
CA GLY A 138 -4.37 -14.33 -2.27
C GLY A 138 -3.29 -14.35 -1.18
N ILE A 139 -3.39 -15.32 -0.28
CA ILE A 139 -2.38 -15.59 0.75
C ILE A 139 -2.10 -17.09 0.72
N GLU A 140 -0.83 -17.44 0.57
CA GLU A 140 -0.34 -18.81 0.68
C GLU A 140 0.64 -18.89 1.84
N GLU A 141 0.47 -19.87 2.72
CA GLU A 141 1.42 -20.14 3.79
C GLU A 141 2.37 -21.27 3.38
N GLN A 142 3.67 -20.99 3.39
CA GLN A 142 4.73 -21.98 3.19
C GLN A 142 5.44 -22.24 4.52
N GLU A 143 6.46 -23.09 4.54
CA GLU A 143 7.16 -23.46 5.78
C GLU A 143 7.79 -22.24 6.48
N ASP A 144 8.57 -21.46 5.74
CA ASP A 144 9.41 -20.37 6.23
C ASP A 144 8.87 -18.96 5.91
N CYS A 145 7.83 -18.85 5.09
CA CYS A 145 7.30 -17.57 4.62
C CYS A 145 5.78 -17.61 4.34
N PHE A 146 5.22 -16.44 4.10
CA PHE A 146 3.93 -16.27 3.43
C PHE A 146 4.16 -15.66 2.04
N LEU A 147 3.38 -16.09 1.05
CA LEU A 147 3.25 -15.40 -0.21
C LEU A 147 1.94 -14.62 -0.21
N PHE A 148 2.03 -13.31 -0.44
CA PHE A 148 0.88 -12.42 -0.58
C PHE A 148 0.79 -11.97 -2.04
N THR A 149 -0.26 -12.37 -2.73
CA THR A 149 -0.44 -12.11 -4.17
C THR A 149 -1.47 -11.02 -4.39
N GLN A 150 -1.15 -10.04 -5.22
CA GLN A 150 -2.05 -9.04 -5.77
C GLN A 150 -2.08 -9.16 -7.29
N ARG A 151 -3.25 -9.47 -7.87
CA ARG A 151 -3.39 -9.65 -9.33
C ARG A 151 -3.76 -8.36 -10.06
N ASP A 152 -4.22 -7.37 -9.30
CA ASP A 152 -4.84 -6.16 -9.85
C ASP A 152 -4.44 -4.93 -9.03
N SER A 153 -3.14 -4.66 -8.98
CA SER A 153 -2.56 -3.47 -8.36
C SER A 153 -2.57 -2.28 -9.31
N LEU A 154 -2.90 -1.09 -8.79
CA LEU A 154 -2.74 0.17 -9.52
C LEU A 154 -1.26 0.62 -9.59
N GLU A 155 -0.39 0.06 -8.74
CA GLU A 155 1.01 0.43 -8.64
C GLU A 155 1.84 -0.09 -9.82
N SER A 156 1.47 -1.24 -10.37
CA SER A 156 2.18 -1.89 -11.48
C SER A 156 1.42 -1.78 -12.80
N ASP A 157 0.18 -1.29 -12.78
CA ASP A 157 -0.67 -1.21 -13.98
C ASP A 157 -0.16 -0.17 -14.99
N GLY A 158 0.10 -0.62 -16.22
CA GLY A 158 0.62 0.23 -17.29
C GLY A 158 2.06 0.70 -17.11
N ILE A 159 2.80 0.13 -16.16
CA ILE A 159 4.22 0.41 -15.94
C ILE A 159 5.05 -0.75 -16.50
N THR A 160 6.16 -0.44 -17.16
CA THR A 160 7.19 -1.40 -17.52
C THR A 160 8.48 -0.97 -16.84
N SER A 161 9.14 -1.91 -16.16
CA SER A 161 10.30 -1.62 -15.33
C SER A 161 11.29 -2.79 -15.30
N GLU A 162 12.56 -2.50 -15.02
CA GLU A 162 13.59 -3.52 -14.78
C GLU A 162 13.53 -4.09 -13.36
N ILE A 163 12.87 -3.41 -12.43
CA ILE A 163 12.74 -3.81 -11.02
C ILE A 163 11.27 -3.80 -10.57
N PRO A 164 10.93 -4.54 -9.49
CA PRO A 164 9.60 -4.44 -8.88
C PRO A 164 9.30 -3.01 -8.42
N VAL A 165 8.03 -2.60 -8.58
CA VAL A 165 7.62 -1.19 -8.42
C VAL A 165 6.60 -0.96 -7.31
N CYS A 166 6.01 -2.00 -6.71
CA CYS A 166 4.87 -1.86 -5.80
C CYS A 166 5.30 -1.47 -4.38
N GLY A 167 5.93 -0.31 -4.26
CA GLY A 167 6.48 0.18 -3.00
C GLY A 167 5.41 0.47 -1.94
N VAL A 168 4.22 0.96 -2.30
CA VAL A 168 3.15 1.23 -1.33
C VAL A 168 2.67 -0.08 -0.73
N SER A 169 2.38 -1.09 -1.55
CA SER A 169 1.96 -2.41 -1.05
C SER A 169 3.04 -3.06 -0.19
N GLN A 170 4.31 -3.03 -0.61
CA GLN A 170 5.41 -3.52 0.22
C GLN A 170 5.46 -2.78 1.57
N GLY A 171 5.41 -1.45 1.57
CA GLY A 171 5.48 -0.63 2.78
C GLY A 171 4.30 -0.85 3.73
N ILE A 172 3.10 -1.10 3.20
CA ILE A 172 1.92 -1.47 3.99
C ILE A 172 2.15 -2.81 4.69
N ILE A 173 2.60 -3.82 3.94
CA ILE A 173 2.84 -5.17 4.50
C ILE A 173 3.93 -5.10 5.57
N GLU A 174 5.04 -4.42 5.32
CA GLU A 174 6.13 -4.21 6.29
C GLU A 174 5.63 -3.59 7.60
N ALA A 175 4.95 -2.43 7.52
CA ALA A 175 4.49 -1.72 8.70
C ALA A 175 3.41 -2.51 9.46
N LEU A 176 2.52 -3.20 8.76
CA LEU A 176 1.48 -4.01 9.38
C LEU A 176 2.07 -5.20 10.14
N ILE A 177 3.00 -5.92 9.52
CA ILE A 177 3.67 -7.06 10.14
C ILE A 177 4.49 -6.61 11.34
N GLU A 178 5.30 -5.56 11.19
CA GLU A 178 6.07 -5.00 12.31
C GLU A 178 5.16 -4.58 13.47
N TRP A 179 4.03 -3.94 13.17
CA TRP A 179 3.10 -3.50 14.19
C TRP A 179 2.46 -4.67 14.96
N ILE A 180 2.11 -5.76 14.27
CA ILE A 180 1.39 -6.89 14.90
C ILE A 180 2.31 -7.86 15.63
N THR A 181 3.53 -8.06 15.14
CA THR A 181 4.54 -8.94 15.78
C THR A 181 5.38 -8.18 16.81
N GLY A 182 5.51 -6.86 16.66
CA GLY A 182 6.31 -5.97 17.49
C GLY A 182 7.77 -5.83 17.05
N HIS A 183 8.15 -6.39 15.90
CA HIS A 183 9.50 -6.34 15.33
C HIS A 183 9.45 -6.58 13.81
N PRO A 184 10.45 -6.10 13.04
CA PRO A 184 10.40 -6.19 11.59
C PRO A 184 10.64 -7.62 11.08
N HIS A 185 9.97 -7.93 9.97
CA HIS A 185 10.22 -9.11 9.14
C HIS A 185 10.65 -8.68 7.74
N SER A 186 11.34 -9.55 7.02
CA SER A 186 11.67 -9.27 5.61
C SER A 186 10.41 -9.39 4.75
N VAL A 187 10.15 -8.35 3.95
CA VAL A 187 9.12 -8.33 2.91
C VAL A 187 9.81 -7.95 1.61
N GLU A 188 9.63 -8.75 0.57
CA GLU A 188 10.23 -8.54 -0.74
C GLU A 188 9.20 -8.83 -1.82
N GLU A 189 9.07 -7.94 -2.80
CA GLU A 189 8.31 -8.22 -4.02
C GLU A 189 9.15 -9.10 -4.96
N ILE A 190 8.77 -10.36 -5.10
CA ILE A 190 9.51 -11.38 -5.86
C ILE A 190 8.98 -11.57 -7.29
N GLU A 191 7.73 -11.18 -7.53
CA GLU A 191 7.12 -11.12 -8.86
C GLU A 191 6.38 -9.80 -8.97
N CYS A 192 6.44 -9.15 -10.14
CA CYS A 192 5.79 -7.86 -10.39
C CYS A 192 5.25 -7.83 -11.82
N LYS A 193 4.03 -7.30 -12.01
CA LYS A 193 3.47 -7.12 -13.35
C LYS A 193 4.30 -6.17 -14.21
N ALA A 194 4.91 -5.16 -13.58
CA ALA A 194 5.77 -4.20 -14.27
C ALA A 194 7.05 -4.83 -14.83
N THR A 195 7.50 -5.96 -14.26
CA THR A 195 8.66 -6.72 -14.74
C THR A 195 8.29 -7.91 -15.63
N GLY A 196 7.01 -8.04 -15.99
CA GLY A 196 6.50 -9.04 -16.94
C GLY A 196 5.81 -10.26 -16.32
N TYR A 197 5.61 -10.31 -15.01
CA TYR A 197 4.82 -11.36 -14.36
C TYR A 197 3.30 -11.10 -14.50
N SER A 198 2.48 -12.10 -14.16
CA SER A 198 1.03 -12.00 -14.25
C SER A 198 0.38 -11.36 -13.01
N ALA A 199 1.13 -11.26 -11.91
CA ALA A 199 0.70 -10.71 -10.64
C ALA A 199 1.90 -10.10 -9.89
N ASP A 200 1.59 -9.31 -8.87
CA ASP A 200 2.54 -8.80 -7.91
C ASP A 200 2.54 -9.74 -6.69
N VAL A 201 3.68 -10.35 -6.37
CA VAL A 201 3.80 -11.35 -5.30
C VAL A 201 4.85 -10.91 -4.30
N PHE A 202 4.44 -10.79 -3.04
CA PHE A 202 5.31 -10.44 -1.94
C PHE A 202 5.63 -11.68 -1.12
N ARG A 203 6.92 -11.92 -0.87
CA ARG A 203 7.40 -12.92 0.08
C ARG A 203 7.61 -12.26 1.44
N ILE A 204 6.90 -12.76 2.46
CA ILE A 204 7.00 -12.30 3.85
C ILE A 204 7.67 -13.40 4.68
N SER A 205 8.89 -13.15 5.14
CA SER A 205 9.63 -14.10 5.98
C SER A 205 8.98 -14.28 7.36
N LYS A 206 8.77 -15.52 7.81
CA LYS A 206 8.36 -15.80 9.20
C LYS A 206 9.49 -15.56 10.19
N ALA A 207 10.75 -15.61 9.74
CA ALA A 207 11.89 -15.24 10.57
C ALA A 207 11.96 -13.72 10.75
N ARG A 208 12.37 -13.31 11.94
CA ARG A 208 12.60 -11.90 12.28
C ARG A 208 13.74 -11.35 11.44
N LYS A 209 13.64 -10.10 11.03
CA LYS A 209 14.74 -9.41 10.37
C LYS A 209 15.74 -9.00 11.46
N GLU A 210 16.96 -9.52 11.37
CA GLU A 210 18.06 -9.09 12.25
C GLU A 210 18.41 -7.63 11.94
N ALA A 211 18.74 -6.86 12.99
CA ALA A 211 19.06 -5.44 12.91
C ALA A 211 20.48 -5.19 12.39
#